data_AF-A0A2C9CDD6-F1
#
_entry.id   AF-A0A2C9CDD6-F1
#
_cell.length_a   1.000
_cell.length_b   1.000
_cell.length_c   1.000
_cell.angle_alpha   90.00
_cell.angle_beta   90.00
_cell.angle_gamma   90.00
#
_symmetry.space_group_name_H-M   'P 1'
#
loop_
_entity.id
_entity.type
_entity.pdbx_description
1 polymer ?
#
loop_
_entity_poly.entity_id
_entity_poly.type
_entity_poly.pdbx_seq_one_letter_code
_entity_poly.pdbx_strand_id
1 'polypeptide(L)'
;MLRRELALQLFEAFSMQRWNDMIRPVELTEMDKHAHKMIIAYCLGKYEEEKGRQVNWDTIITGGIFELLRRIVISDIKSPIYRKIKKLHPDVFRQLNKWVYEQLKPMFEGLPKEMNAELKHYLFDTNKGDDLTKKILEASHIYSSFWEFQIIQKVHPSGYKIEEIERVLKNDLEPFLDLAGMRKIICKGKILNFVDLCGQLRFQIRWSQTPRLPKTSVLGHMLLVAIFCYLFAREVNACSKRLYNNFFSALFHDLPEAMTRDILSPIKRSVEGMPEAISKIEEELAEKEISPLLEEGWFEEIKYFTRNEYESKIKIKGRVKHVTTEKINEKYNSDGYAPIDGEFIKIADDLSAYLEAYTANDLGLNSKHLQDGRRKIEEKYKDSTIAGISIEALFAAFAM
;
A
#
# COMPACT_ATOMS: atom_id res chain seq x y z
N MET A 1 14.24 4.01 13.71
CA MET A 1 13.79 2.63 13.53
C MET A 1 12.31 2.46 13.80
N LEU A 2 11.62 1.92 12.80
CA LEU A 2 10.31 1.30 12.87
C LEU A 2 10.22 0.40 14.10
N ARG A 3 9.18 0.59 14.92
CA ARG A 3 8.96 -0.17 16.14
C ARG A 3 7.87 -1.23 15.94
N ARG A 4 7.90 -2.26 16.79
CA ARG A 4 6.91 -3.36 16.82
C ARG A 4 5.49 -2.84 16.91
N GLU A 5 5.22 -1.85 17.75
CA GLU A 5 3.88 -1.31 17.99
C GLU A 5 3.26 -0.75 16.71
N LEU A 6 4.03 0.04 15.94
CA LEU A 6 3.55 0.60 14.68
C LEU A 6 3.32 -0.49 13.62
N ALA A 7 4.21 -1.47 13.55
CA ALA A 7 4.09 -2.58 12.61
C ALA A 7 2.85 -3.45 12.89
N LEU A 8 2.59 -3.78 14.16
CA LEU A 8 1.38 -4.49 14.59
C LEU A 8 0.13 -3.64 14.36
N GLN A 9 0.18 -2.35 14.70
CA GLN A 9 -0.94 -1.43 14.47
C GLN A 9 -1.34 -1.41 13.00
N LEU A 10 -0.39 -1.29 12.07
CA LEU A 10 -0.66 -1.34 10.63
C LEU A 10 -1.26 -2.70 10.21
N PHE A 11 -0.77 -3.78 10.80
CA PHE A 11 -1.24 -5.14 10.51
C PHE A 11 -2.71 -5.37 10.91
N GLU A 12 -3.22 -4.67 11.94
CA GLU A 12 -4.64 -4.74 12.35
C GLU A 12 -5.62 -4.40 11.22
N ALA A 13 -5.22 -3.60 10.22
CA ALA A 13 -6.08 -3.25 9.10
C ALA A 13 -6.51 -4.46 8.24
N PHE A 14 -5.81 -5.60 8.32
CA PHE A 14 -6.25 -6.86 7.70
C PHE A 14 -7.43 -7.50 8.44
N SER A 15 -7.59 -7.25 9.74
CA SER A 15 -8.72 -7.73 10.54
C SER A 15 -9.95 -6.83 10.45
N MET A 16 -9.77 -5.58 9.99
CA MET A 16 -10.85 -4.60 9.86
C MET A 16 -11.76 -4.91 8.67
N GLN A 17 -12.87 -5.61 8.93
CA GLN A 17 -13.83 -5.95 7.89
C GLN A 17 -14.69 -4.76 7.48
N ARG A 18 -14.78 -4.53 6.16
CA ARG A 18 -15.63 -3.52 5.52
C ARG A 18 -16.90 -4.15 4.98
N TRP A 19 -18.01 -3.43 5.05
CA TRP A 19 -19.32 -3.91 4.57
C TRP A 19 -19.79 -5.20 5.26
N ASN A 20 -19.41 -5.40 6.53
CA ASN A 20 -19.78 -6.61 7.32
C ASN A 20 -21.22 -6.62 7.78
N ASP A 21 -21.95 -5.55 7.52
CA ASP A 21 -23.39 -5.42 7.66
C ASP A 21 -24.15 -5.71 6.35
N MET A 22 -23.45 -6.07 5.27
CA MET A 22 -24.04 -6.37 3.96
C MET A 22 -23.71 -7.80 3.51
N ILE A 23 -24.59 -8.38 2.68
CA ILE A 23 -24.31 -9.65 2.00
C ILE A 23 -23.19 -9.41 0.99
N ARG A 24 -22.09 -10.15 1.14
CA ARG A 24 -20.90 -10.05 0.28
C ARG A 24 -20.34 -11.44 -0.02
N PRO A 25 -19.84 -11.69 -1.23
CA PRO A 25 -19.34 -13.01 -1.64
C PRO A 25 -17.92 -13.29 -1.15
N VAL A 26 -17.21 -12.26 -0.68
CA VAL A 26 -15.81 -12.27 -0.27
C VAL A 26 -15.61 -11.35 0.92
N GLU A 27 -14.57 -11.60 1.71
CA GLU A 27 -14.14 -10.67 2.75
C GLU A 27 -13.53 -9.43 2.10
N LEU A 28 -13.88 -8.25 2.63
CA LEU A 28 -13.33 -6.96 2.21
C LEU A 28 -12.68 -6.34 3.43
N THR A 29 -11.39 -6.01 3.35
CA THR A 29 -10.64 -5.47 4.50
C THR A 29 -10.28 -3.99 4.29
N GLU A 30 -10.00 -3.27 5.37
CA GLU A 30 -9.52 -1.89 5.27
C GLU A 30 -8.17 -1.81 4.55
N MET A 31 -7.28 -2.77 4.79
CA MET A 31 -5.98 -2.82 4.10
C MET A 31 -6.14 -2.92 2.57
N ASP A 32 -6.98 -3.84 2.08
CA ASP A 32 -7.20 -4.03 0.63
C ASP A 32 -7.82 -2.80 -0.04
N LYS A 33 -8.80 -2.20 0.64
CA LYS A 33 -9.44 -0.98 0.18
C LYS A 33 -8.44 0.16 0.07
N HIS A 34 -7.57 0.28 1.06
CA HIS A 34 -6.59 1.36 1.12
C HIS A 34 -5.45 1.15 0.11
N ALA A 35 -5.04 -0.08 -0.12
CA ALA A 35 -4.10 -0.43 -1.18
C ALA A 35 -4.66 -0.01 -2.55
N HIS A 36 -5.91 -0.38 -2.83
CA HIS A 36 -6.59 0.03 -4.06
C HIS A 36 -6.71 1.56 -4.18
N LYS A 37 -7.02 2.26 -3.07
CA LYS A 37 -7.03 3.73 -3.02
C LYS A 37 -5.67 4.31 -3.46
N MET A 38 -4.55 3.76 -3.00
CA MET A 38 -3.22 4.27 -3.35
C MET A 38 -2.88 4.05 -4.83
N ILE A 39 -3.30 2.91 -5.40
CA ILE A 39 -3.15 2.63 -6.83
C ILE A 39 -4.02 3.59 -7.66
N ILE A 40 -5.27 3.84 -7.27
CA ILE A 40 -6.12 4.82 -7.95
C ILE A 40 -5.50 6.23 -7.83
N ALA A 41 -4.96 6.60 -6.67
CA ALA A 41 -4.30 7.89 -6.47
C ALA A 41 -3.07 8.04 -7.36
N TYR A 42 -2.29 6.98 -7.57
CA TYR A 42 -1.23 6.94 -8.57
C TYR A 42 -1.79 7.25 -9.96
N CYS A 43 -2.79 6.52 -10.45
CA CYS A 43 -3.36 6.76 -11.77
C CYS A 43 -3.91 8.18 -11.94
N LEU A 44 -4.67 8.67 -10.96
CA LEU A 44 -5.21 10.03 -10.99
C LEU A 44 -4.09 11.06 -11.00
N GLY A 45 -3.07 10.92 -10.15
CA GLY A 45 -1.93 11.85 -10.10
C GLY A 45 -1.16 11.89 -11.39
N LYS A 46 -0.82 10.73 -11.99
CA LYS A 46 -0.12 10.65 -13.27
C LYS A 46 -0.85 11.39 -14.40
N TYR A 47 -2.17 11.24 -14.49
CA TYR A 47 -2.97 12.00 -15.47
C TYR A 47 -2.94 13.51 -15.25
N GLU A 48 -2.80 13.97 -14.00
CA GLU A 48 -2.68 15.39 -13.72
C GLU A 48 -1.30 15.95 -14.02
N GLU A 49 -0.24 15.16 -13.78
CA GLU A 49 1.11 15.49 -14.25
C GLU A 49 1.17 15.62 -15.77
N GLU A 50 0.51 14.74 -16.53
CA GLU A 50 0.43 14.82 -17.99
C GLU A 50 -0.27 16.09 -18.50
N LYS A 51 -1.17 16.65 -17.68
CA LYS A 51 -1.80 17.95 -17.95
C LYS A 51 -0.95 19.15 -17.53
N GLY A 52 0.28 18.92 -17.07
CA GLY A 52 1.17 19.95 -16.56
C GLY A 52 0.79 20.46 -15.17
N ARG A 53 -0.09 19.76 -14.44
CA ARG A 53 -0.41 20.10 -13.05
C ARG A 53 0.63 19.46 -12.12
N GLN A 54 1.05 20.20 -11.10
CA GLN A 54 1.97 19.69 -10.09
C GLN A 54 1.21 18.87 -9.04
N VAL A 55 1.62 17.61 -8.86
CA VAL A 55 1.08 16.70 -7.84
C VAL A 55 2.10 16.55 -6.72
N ASN A 56 1.68 16.72 -5.47
CA ASN A 56 2.55 16.50 -4.32
C ASN A 56 2.50 15.03 -3.89
N TRP A 57 3.41 14.22 -4.41
CA TRP A 57 3.46 12.79 -4.10
C TRP A 57 3.80 12.49 -2.64
N ASP A 58 4.60 13.33 -1.99
CA ASP A 58 4.91 13.17 -0.56
C ASP A 58 3.64 13.32 0.28
N THR A 59 2.78 14.30 -0.06
CA THR A 59 1.44 14.45 0.55
C THR A 59 0.51 13.30 0.20
N ILE A 60 0.53 12.76 -1.03
CA ILE A 60 -0.27 11.57 -1.39
C ILE A 60 0.10 10.39 -0.49
N ILE A 61 1.40 10.10 -0.38
CA ILE A 61 1.89 8.94 0.37
C ILE A 61 1.61 9.10 1.86
N THR A 62 2.02 10.22 2.46
CA THR A 62 1.81 10.49 3.89
C THR A 62 0.32 10.59 4.23
N GLY A 63 -0.48 11.28 3.43
CA GLY A 63 -1.94 11.37 3.59
C GLY A 63 -2.63 10.02 3.42
N GLY A 64 -2.07 9.14 2.59
CA GLY A 64 -2.43 7.72 2.54
C GLY A 64 -2.17 7.03 3.88
N ILE A 65 -0.93 7.00 4.33
CA ILE A 65 -0.50 6.30 5.55
C ILE A 65 -1.27 6.81 6.78
N PHE A 66 -1.37 8.13 6.96
CA PHE A 66 -2.05 8.72 8.11
C PHE A 66 -3.56 8.50 8.11
N GLU A 67 -4.21 8.49 6.94
CA GLU A 67 -5.63 8.13 6.85
C GLU A 67 -5.86 6.68 7.28
N LEU A 68 -4.98 5.75 6.89
CA LEU A 68 -5.06 4.35 7.30
C LEU A 68 -4.90 4.23 8.82
N LEU A 69 -3.83 4.79 9.38
CA LEU A 69 -3.58 4.76 10.82
C LEU A 69 -4.73 5.39 11.62
N ARG A 70 -5.25 6.54 11.17
CA ARG A 70 -6.43 7.15 11.78
C ARG A 70 -7.60 6.17 11.80
N ARG A 71 -7.87 5.48 10.68
CA ARG A 71 -8.97 4.51 10.56
C ARG A 71 -8.82 3.32 11.48
N ILE A 72 -7.60 2.82 11.65
CA ILE A 72 -7.34 1.71 12.56
C ILE A 72 -7.68 2.14 13.99
N VAL A 73 -7.25 3.34 14.40
CA VAL A 73 -7.52 3.88 15.73
C VAL A 73 -9.02 4.14 15.98
N ILE A 74 -9.79 4.52 14.96
CA ILE A 74 -11.25 4.77 15.07
C ILE A 74 -12.11 3.63 14.51
N SER A 75 -11.56 2.42 14.40
CA SER A 75 -12.10 1.30 13.63
C SER A 75 -13.57 0.96 13.88
N ASP A 76 -14.05 1.13 15.12
CA ASP A 76 -15.44 0.89 15.52
C ASP A 76 -16.45 1.96 15.04
N ILE A 77 -15.99 3.07 14.48
CA ILE A 77 -16.85 4.14 13.95
C ILE A 77 -17.12 3.90 12.46
N LYS A 78 -18.34 3.44 12.14
CA LYS A 78 -18.78 3.30 10.74
C LYS A 78 -18.67 4.64 9.99
N SER A 79 -18.23 4.57 8.73
CA SER A 79 -18.00 5.74 7.86
C SER A 79 -19.17 6.75 7.80
N PRO A 80 -20.46 6.34 7.71
CA PRO A 80 -21.58 7.29 7.72
C PRO A 80 -21.70 8.07 9.03
N ILE A 81 -21.41 7.42 10.17
CA ILE A 81 -21.44 8.07 11.48
C ILE A 81 -20.26 9.02 11.62
N TYR A 82 -19.06 8.60 11.20
CA TYR A 82 -17.87 9.45 11.18
C TYR A 82 -18.11 10.75 10.38
N ARG A 83 -18.69 10.65 9.18
CA ARG A 83 -19.06 11.82 8.35
C ARG A 83 -20.07 12.73 9.05
N LYS A 84 -21.07 12.16 9.73
CA LYS A 84 -22.05 12.92 10.51
C LYS A 84 -21.40 13.65 11.69
N ILE A 85 -20.51 13.00 12.44
CA ILE A 85 -19.75 13.63 13.54
C ILE A 85 -18.95 14.82 13.00
N LYS A 86 -18.18 14.62 11.92
CA LYS A 86 -17.38 15.68 11.29
C LYS A 86 -18.22 16.88 10.87
N LYS A 87 -19.42 16.66 10.32
CA LYS A 87 -20.30 17.71 9.80
C LYS A 87 -21.13 18.41 10.88
N LEU A 88 -21.68 17.66 11.83
CA LEU A 88 -22.67 18.15 12.80
C LEU A 88 -22.04 18.55 14.14
N HIS A 89 -20.86 17.99 14.47
CA HIS A 89 -20.20 18.19 15.77
C HIS A 89 -18.69 18.48 15.57
N PRO A 90 -18.32 19.63 14.99
CA PRO A 90 -16.92 19.96 14.69
C PRO A 90 -16.01 19.99 15.93
N ASP A 91 -16.54 20.41 17.08
CA ASP A 91 -15.76 20.41 18.34
C ASP A 91 -15.47 18.99 18.83
N VAL A 92 -16.44 18.09 18.74
CA VAL A 92 -16.27 16.66 19.04
C VAL A 92 -15.28 16.04 18.05
N PHE A 93 -15.39 16.39 16.77
CA PHE A 93 -14.45 15.93 15.74
C PHE A 93 -13.01 16.38 16.03
N ARG A 94 -12.81 17.61 16.50
CA ARG A 94 -11.50 18.11 16.91
C ARG A 94 -10.95 17.36 18.13
N GLN A 95 -11.80 17.04 19.10
CA GLN A 95 -11.41 16.21 20.26
C GLN A 95 -11.05 14.79 19.84
N LEU A 96 -11.81 14.20 18.91
CA LEU A 96 -11.50 12.90 18.32
C LEU A 96 -10.13 12.91 17.63
N ASN A 97 -9.83 13.92 16.83
CA ASN A 97 -8.51 14.06 16.18
C ASN A 97 -7.38 14.22 17.21
N LYS A 98 -7.63 14.91 18.34
CA LYS A 98 -6.67 14.97 19.45
C LYS A 98 -6.45 13.60 20.08
N TRP A 99 -7.51 12.85 20.35
CA TRP A 99 -7.39 11.50 20.87
C TRP A 99 -6.60 10.60 19.92
N VAL A 100 -6.90 10.62 18.61
CA VAL A 100 -6.14 9.88 17.58
C VAL A 100 -4.66 10.27 17.60
N TYR A 101 -4.35 11.56 17.66
CA TYR A 101 -2.97 12.04 17.70
C TYR A 101 -2.20 11.50 18.92
N GLU A 102 -2.81 11.53 20.11
CA GLU A 102 -2.17 11.02 21.33
C GLU A 102 -1.99 9.49 21.32
N GLN A 103 -2.87 8.74 20.64
CA GLN A 103 -2.68 7.28 20.46
C GLN A 103 -1.52 6.98 19.49
N LEU A 104 -1.40 7.74 18.40
CA LEU A 104 -0.42 7.47 17.35
C LEU A 104 0.98 8.01 17.68
N LYS A 105 1.08 9.18 18.32
CA LYS A 105 2.35 9.87 18.58
C LYS A 105 3.45 8.98 19.21
N PRO A 106 3.18 8.14 20.23
CA PRO A 106 4.20 7.25 20.80
C PRO A 106 4.78 6.25 19.78
N MET A 107 3.98 5.81 18.82
CA MET A 107 4.40 4.85 17.78
C MET A 107 5.40 5.46 16.79
N PHE A 108 5.47 6.80 16.68
CA PHE A 108 6.39 7.52 15.81
C PHE A 108 7.70 7.95 16.49
N GLU A 109 7.90 7.68 17.78
CA GLU A 109 9.11 8.12 18.50
C GLU A 109 10.43 7.56 17.95
N GLY A 110 10.38 6.40 17.29
CA GLY A 110 11.54 5.81 16.60
C GLY A 110 11.80 6.37 15.21
N LEU A 111 10.89 7.16 14.66
CA LEU A 111 10.93 7.68 13.28
C LEU A 111 11.38 9.16 13.27
N PRO A 112 11.70 9.74 12.08
CA PRO A 112 12.06 11.16 11.98
C PRO A 112 11.02 12.06 12.65
N LYS A 113 11.49 13.07 13.41
CA LYS A 113 10.63 13.94 14.24
C LYS A 113 9.59 14.69 13.41
N GLU A 114 9.89 14.95 12.14
CA GLU A 114 9.06 15.62 11.16
C GLU A 114 7.75 14.85 10.93
N MET A 115 7.76 13.52 11.00
CA MET A 115 6.55 12.70 10.81
C MET A 115 5.47 12.98 11.87
N ASN A 116 5.88 13.26 13.11
CA ASN A 116 4.94 13.64 14.17
C ASN A 116 4.30 15.02 13.89
N ALA A 117 5.06 15.95 13.30
CA ALA A 117 4.55 17.25 12.89
C ALA A 117 3.62 17.12 11.67
N GLU A 118 3.98 16.28 10.69
CA GLU A 118 3.16 15.97 9.51
C GLU A 118 1.84 15.31 9.90
N LEU A 119 1.84 14.34 10.82
CA LEU A 119 0.63 13.70 11.34
C LEU A 119 -0.28 14.73 12.03
N LYS A 120 0.30 15.58 12.88
CA LYS A 120 -0.45 16.66 13.55
C LYS A 120 -1.04 17.61 12.51
N HIS A 121 -0.27 18.01 11.50
CA HIS A 121 -0.76 18.85 10.42
C HIS A 121 -1.90 18.17 9.67
N TYR A 122 -1.75 16.90 9.29
CA TYR A 122 -2.79 16.12 8.62
C TYR A 122 -4.11 16.03 9.42
N LEU A 123 -4.05 15.88 10.74
CA LEU A 123 -5.24 15.75 11.60
C LEU A 123 -5.94 17.07 11.91
N PHE A 124 -5.20 18.18 11.95
CA PHE A 124 -5.73 19.47 12.44
C PHE A 124 -5.77 20.58 11.39
N ASP A 125 -5.04 20.46 10.29
CA ASP A 125 -4.98 21.51 9.29
C ASP A 125 -6.27 21.60 8.47
N THR A 126 -6.87 22.77 8.54
CA THR A 126 -8.05 23.13 7.75
C THR A 126 -7.68 23.88 6.46
N ASN A 127 -6.39 24.13 6.20
CA ASN A 127 -5.97 24.95 5.06
C ASN A 127 -6.17 24.25 3.71
N LYS A 128 -6.56 25.06 2.72
CA LYS A 128 -6.83 24.66 1.32
C LYS A 128 -5.58 24.61 0.44
N GLY A 129 -4.37 24.70 1.01
CA GLY A 129 -3.11 24.96 0.28
C GLY A 129 -2.67 23.88 -0.71
N ASP A 130 -3.23 22.68 -0.65
CA ASP A 130 -2.92 21.56 -1.55
C ASP A 130 -4.22 20.92 -2.08
N ASP A 131 -5.07 21.75 -2.69
CA ASP A 131 -6.41 21.38 -3.12
C ASP A 131 -6.40 20.20 -4.10
N LEU A 132 -5.50 20.21 -5.09
CA LEU A 132 -5.40 19.12 -6.07
C LEU A 132 -5.03 17.79 -5.43
N THR A 133 -3.99 17.75 -4.60
CA THR A 133 -3.54 16.50 -3.98
C THR A 133 -4.57 15.94 -3.01
N LYS A 134 -5.18 16.81 -2.19
CA LYS A 134 -6.28 16.42 -1.30
C LYS A 134 -7.46 15.89 -2.11
N LYS A 135 -7.78 16.54 -3.22
CA LYS A 135 -8.83 16.14 -4.16
C LYS A 135 -8.56 14.78 -4.80
N ILE A 136 -7.33 14.49 -5.22
CA ILE A 136 -6.92 13.16 -5.73
C ILE A 136 -7.13 12.09 -4.65
N LEU A 137 -6.65 12.33 -3.42
CA LEU A 137 -6.79 11.35 -2.32
C LEU A 137 -8.26 11.08 -1.95
N GLU A 138 -9.11 12.11 -1.94
CA GLU A 138 -10.53 11.98 -1.65
C GLU A 138 -11.27 11.27 -2.78
N ALA A 139 -11.00 11.64 -4.03
CA ALA A 139 -11.52 10.96 -5.22
C ALA A 139 -11.19 9.46 -5.22
N SER A 140 -9.92 9.10 -4.99
CA SER A 140 -9.48 7.71 -4.87
C SER A 140 -10.13 6.99 -3.69
N HIS A 141 -10.35 7.69 -2.57
CA HIS A 141 -10.99 7.11 -1.39
C HIS A 141 -12.45 6.74 -1.67
N ILE A 142 -13.19 7.61 -2.34
CA ILE A 142 -14.60 7.38 -2.67
C ILE A 142 -14.69 6.30 -3.76
N TYR A 143 -13.88 6.40 -4.81
CA TYR A 143 -13.91 5.44 -5.92
C TYR A 143 -13.56 4.01 -5.48
N SER A 144 -12.54 3.83 -4.63
CA SER A 144 -12.23 2.50 -4.08
C SER A 144 -13.40 1.91 -3.27
N SER A 145 -14.20 2.74 -2.60
CA SER A 145 -15.41 2.29 -1.89
C SER A 145 -16.55 1.97 -2.86
N PHE A 146 -16.70 2.76 -3.94
CA PHE A 146 -17.65 2.52 -5.01
C PHE A 146 -17.36 1.21 -5.74
N TRP A 147 -16.08 0.91 -6.00
CA TRP A 147 -15.64 -0.33 -6.60
C TRP A 147 -16.05 -1.56 -5.77
N GLU A 148 -15.84 -1.51 -4.44
CA GLU A 148 -16.31 -2.56 -3.52
C GLU A 148 -17.82 -2.70 -3.53
N PHE A 149 -18.53 -1.57 -3.53
CA PHE A 149 -19.98 -1.54 -3.58
C PHE A 149 -20.53 -2.20 -4.85
N GLN A 150 -19.85 -2.10 -6.00
CA GLN A 150 -20.28 -2.78 -7.23
C GLN A 150 -20.29 -4.30 -7.10
N ILE A 151 -19.43 -4.89 -6.26
CA ILE A 151 -19.48 -6.33 -5.96
C ILE A 151 -20.74 -6.65 -5.15
N ILE A 152 -20.97 -5.86 -4.09
CA ILE A 152 -22.11 -6.04 -3.18
C ILE A 152 -23.44 -5.88 -3.94
N GLN A 153 -23.55 -4.84 -4.77
CA GLN A 153 -24.72 -4.56 -5.59
C GLN A 153 -25.05 -5.73 -6.53
N LYS A 154 -24.04 -6.37 -7.14
CA LYS A 154 -24.27 -7.52 -8.03
C LYS A 154 -24.78 -8.75 -7.29
N VAL A 155 -24.35 -8.95 -6.04
CA VAL A 155 -24.74 -10.11 -5.23
C VAL A 155 -26.12 -9.93 -4.61
N HIS A 156 -26.49 -8.71 -4.23
CA HIS A 156 -27.78 -8.43 -3.59
C HIS A 156 -28.41 -7.15 -4.17
N PRO A 157 -28.84 -7.15 -5.44
CA PRO A 157 -29.28 -5.92 -6.13
C PRO A 157 -30.51 -5.27 -5.51
N SER A 158 -31.49 -6.07 -5.07
CA SER A 158 -32.71 -5.61 -4.39
C SER A 158 -32.55 -5.50 -2.88
N GLY A 159 -31.31 -5.46 -2.39
CA GLY A 159 -31.01 -5.42 -0.98
C GLY A 159 -31.43 -4.11 -0.30
N TYR A 160 -31.69 -4.20 1.00
CA TYR A 160 -32.02 -3.02 1.80
C TYR A 160 -30.97 -1.91 1.63
N LYS A 161 -31.43 -0.71 1.26
CA LYS A 161 -30.62 0.51 1.03
C LYS A 161 -29.61 0.47 -0.12
N ILE A 162 -29.59 -0.56 -0.98
CA ILE A 162 -28.63 -0.63 -2.09
C ILE A 162 -28.76 0.57 -3.04
N GLU A 163 -29.99 0.92 -3.45
CA GLU A 163 -30.24 2.11 -4.29
C GLU A 163 -29.83 3.42 -3.62
N GLU A 164 -30.08 3.55 -2.30
CA GLU A 164 -29.69 4.74 -1.54
C GLU A 164 -28.17 4.88 -1.48
N ILE A 165 -27.45 3.79 -1.18
CA ILE A 165 -25.99 3.76 -1.12
C ILE A 165 -25.40 4.08 -2.50
N GLU A 166 -25.94 3.50 -3.57
CA GLU A 166 -25.50 3.79 -4.93
C GLU A 166 -25.62 5.28 -5.25
N ARG A 167 -26.79 5.87 -4.98
CA ARG A 167 -27.03 7.30 -5.19
C ARG A 167 -26.06 8.17 -4.39
N VAL A 168 -25.84 7.85 -3.11
CA VAL A 168 -24.89 8.60 -2.26
C VAL A 168 -23.47 8.50 -2.80
N LEU A 169 -23.00 7.31 -3.17
CA LEU A 169 -21.64 7.14 -3.70
C LEU A 169 -21.45 7.83 -5.06
N LYS A 170 -22.45 7.80 -5.94
CA LYS A 170 -22.41 8.55 -7.22
C LYS A 170 -22.37 10.05 -6.99
N ASN A 171 -23.20 10.57 -6.07
CA ASN A 171 -23.20 11.99 -5.71
C ASN A 171 -21.88 12.41 -5.06
N ASP A 172 -21.27 11.54 -4.24
CA ASP A 172 -19.95 11.78 -3.66
C ASP A 172 -18.84 11.80 -4.72
N LEU A 173 -18.99 11.07 -5.83
CA LEU A 173 -18.01 11.05 -6.94
C LEU A 173 -18.11 12.24 -7.89
N GLU A 174 -19.31 12.82 -8.05
CA GLU A 174 -19.60 13.90 -9.00
C GLU A 174 -18.63 15.10 -8.91
N PRO A 175 -18.26 15.62 -7.71
CA PRO A 175 -17.33 16.75 -7.58
C PRO A 175 -15.91 16.49 -8.10
N PHE A 176 -15.56 15.23 -8.36
CA PHE A 176 -14.23 14.80 -8.79
C PHE A 176 -14.17 14.47 -10.30
N LEU A 177 -15.28 14.63 -11.04
CA LEU A 177 -15.32 14.45 -12.49
C LEU A 177 -14.53 15.51 -13.28
N ASP A 178 -14.00 16.54 -12.63
CA ASP A 178 -13.05 17.49 -13.22
C ASP A 178 -11.62 16.91 -13.30
N LEU A 179 -11.29 15.89 -12.51
CA LEU A 179 -10.04 15.13 -12.64
C LEU A 179 -10.05 14.32 -13.95
N ALA A 180 -8.96 14.37 -14.71
CA ALA A 180 -8.85 13.69 -16.00
C ALA A 180 -8.99 12.17 -15.85
N GLY A 181 -8.26 11.62 -14.88
CA GLY A 181 -8.28 10.19 -14.61
C GLY A 181 -9.66 9.72 -14.15
N MET A 182 -10.37 10.52 -13.34
CA MET A 182 -11.71 10.15 -12.89
C MET A 182 -12.71 10.08 -14.04
N ARG A 183 -12.66 11.04 -14.99
CA ARG A 183 -13.47 10.94 -16.22
C ARG A 183 -13.17 9.69 -17.02
N LYS A 184 -11.89 9.38 -17.22
CA LYS A 184 -11.49 8.18 -17.98
C LYS A 184 -11.98 6.89 -17.31
N ILE A 185 -11.91 6.82 -15.99
CA ILE A 185 -12.42 5.69 -15.22
C ILE A 185 -13.95 5.56 -15.39
N ILE A 186 -14.71 6.64 -15.15
CA ILE A 186 -16.18 6.62 -15.24
C ILE A 186 -16.68 6.34 -16.67
N CYS A 187 -16.00 6.87 -17.68
CA CYS A 187 -16.30 6.63 -19.10
C CYS A 187 -15.76 5.29 -19.62
N LYS A 188 -15.29 4.39 -18.75
CA LYS A 188 -14.78 3.05 -19.11
C LYS A 188 -13.62 3.06 -20.10
N GLY A 189 -12.70 4.02 -19.97
CA GLY A 189 -11.44 4.01 -20.70
C GLY A 189 -10.51 2.89 -20.24
N LYS A 190 -9.42 2.62 -20.99
CA LYS A 190 -8.49 1.50 -20.72
C LYS A 190 -7.95 1.44 -19.28
N ILE A 191 -7.73 2.60 -18.65
CA ILE A 191 -7.23 2.67 -17.27
C ILE A 191 -8.18 2.04 -16.26
N LEU A 192 -9.50 2.01 -16.54
CA LEU A 192 -10.47 1.30 -15.69
C LEU A 192 -10.06 -0.17 -15.56
N ASN A 193 -9.63 -0.81 -16.65
CA ASN A 193 -9.23 -2.22 -16.62
C ASN A 193 -7.96 -2.42 -15.79
N PHE A 194 -7.01 -1.47 -15.79
CA PHE A 194 -5.84 -1.52 -14.91
C PHE A 194 -6.23 -1.39 -13.43
N VAL A 195 -7.13 -0.45 -13.13
CA VAL A 195 -7.68 -0.25 -11.78
C VAL A 195 -8.43 -1.50 -11.32
N ASP A 196 -9.26 -2.08 -12.19
CA ASP A 196 -10.00 -3.32 -11.91
C ASP A 196 -9.07 -4.52 -11.71
N LEU A 197 -8.03 -4.66 -12.53
CA LEU A 197 -7.01 -5.70 -12.39
C LEU A 197 -6.35 -5.62 -11.00
N CYS A 198 -5.87 -4.42 -10.63
CA CYS A 198 -5.27 -4.18 -9.32
C CYS A 198 -6.27 -4.43 -8.18
N GLY A 199 -7.53 -4.02 -8.36
CA GLY A 199 -8.61 -4.26 -7.40
C GLY A 199 -8.87 -5.75 -7.15
N GLN A 200 -8.74 -6.59 -8.18
CA GLN A 200 -8.93 -8.04 -8.10
C GLN A 200 -7.82 -8.78 -7.34
N LEU A 201 -6.65 -8.18 -7.16
CA LEU A 201 -5.55 -8.77 -6.38
C LEU A 201 -5.95 -9.07 -4.93
N ARG A 202 -7.01 -8.44 -4.42
CA ARG A 202 -7.58 -8.75 -3.10
C ARG A 202 -8.13 -10.18 -2.97
N PHE A 203 -8.49 -10.80 -4.09
CA PHE A 203 -9.04 -12.16 -4.10
C PHE A 203 -7.94 -13.23 -4.07
N GLN A 204 -6.69 -12.83 -4.32
CA GLN A 204 -5.53 -13.69 -4.21
C GLN A 204 -5.07 -13.71 -2.75
N ILE A 205 -5.38 -14.78 -2.03
CA ILE A 205 -4.97 -14.96 -0.63
C ILE A 205 -3.60 -15.60 -0.61
N ARG A 206 -2.64 -14.94 0.06
CA ARG A 206 -1.27 -15.46 0.25
C ARG A 206 -1.29 -16.77 1.04
N TRP A 207 -0.20 -17.53 1.14
CA TRP A 207 -0.11 -18.77 1.93
C TRP A 207 -1.36 -19.67 1.81
N SER A 208 -1.82 -19.94 0.59
CA SER A 208 -3.13 -20.55 0.32
C SER A 208 -3.34 -21.92 0.99
N GLN A 209 -2.25 -22.61 1.35
CA GLN A 209 -2.27 -23.92 2.00
C GLN A 209 -2.06 -23.87 3.53
N THR A 210 -1.81 -22.70 4.12
CA THR A 210 -1.54 -22.54 5.56
C THR A 210 -2.61 -21.64 6.20
N PRO A 211 -3.49 -22.20 7.07
CA PRO A 211 -4.45 -21.40 7.83
C PRO A 211 -3.75 -20.33 8.67
N ARG A 212 -4.26 -19.09 8.61
CA ARG A 212 -3.77 -17.94 9.38
C ARG A 212 -4.89 -16.96 9.70
N LEU A 213 -4.70 -16.17 10.75
CA LEU A 213 -5.64 -15.14 11.18
C LEU A 213 -4.84 -13.86 11.54
N PRO A 214 -5.20 -12.68 10.98
CA PRO A 214 -6.07 -12.50 9.81
C PRO A 214 -5.50 -13.14 8.53
N LYS A 215 -6.38 -13.47 7.59
CA LYS A 215 -5.96 -13.78 6.22
C LYS A 215 -5.48 -12.50 5.55
N THR A 216 -4.44 -12.61 4.73
CA THR A 216 -3.85 -11.50 3.99
C THR A 216 -4.00 -11.72 2.49
N SER A 217 -4.43 -10.69 1.77
CA SER A 217 -4.45 -10.73 0.30
C SER A 217 -3.12 -10.23 -0.26
N VAL A 218 -2.84 -10.53 -1.53
CA VAL A 218 -1.72 -9.94 -2.28
C VAL A 218 -1.85 -8.41 -2.32
N LEU A 219 -3.04 -7.88 -2.60
CA LEU A 219 -3.28 -6.42 -2.65
C LEU A 219 -2.95 -5.71 -1.33
N GLY A 220 -3.44 -6.26 -0.22
CA GLY A 220 -3.19 -5.68 1.10
C GLY A 220 -1.72 -5.81 1.52
N HIS A 221 -1.08 -6.93 1.18
CA HIS A 221 0.35 -7.15 1.40
C HIS A 221 1.20 -6.11 0.66
N MET A 222 0.93 -5.86 -0.62
CA MET A 222 1.63 -4.86 -1.43
C MET A 222 1.64 -3.48 -0.75
N LEU A 223 0.50 -3.06 -0.17
CA LEU A 223 0.45 -1.80 0.56
C LEU A 223 1.26 -1.86 1.86
N LEU A 224 1.17 -2.95 2.64
CA LEU A 224 1.94 -3.06 3.88
C LEU A 224 3.45 -2.96 3.60
N VAL A 225 3.93 -3.65 2.56
CA VAL A 225 5.32 -3.56 2.08
C VAL A 225 5.66 -2.13 1.66
N ALA A 226 4.76 -1.45 0.93
CA ALA A 226 4.95 -0.05 0.55
C ALA A 226 5.09 0.91 1.73
N ILE A 227 4.28 0.71 2.77
CA ILE A 227 4.35 1.52 3.99
C ILE A 227 5.68 1.29 4.70
N PHE A 228 6.09 0.03 4.92
CA PHE A 228 7.38 -0.26 5.56
C PHE A 228 8.57 0.27 4.78
N CYS A 229 8.59 0.05 3.45
CA CYS A 229 9.64 0.57 2.58
C CYS A 229 9.74 2.10 2.65
N TYR A 230 8.60 2.80 2.67
CA TYR A 230 8.56 4.25 2.87
C TYR A 230 9.10 4.66 4.24
N LEU A 231 8.74 3.96 5.32
CA LEU A 231 9.25 4.26 6.66
C LEU A 231 10.78 4.07 6.74
N PHE A 232 11.33 3.00 6.16
CA PHE A 232 12.79 2.82 6.07
C PHE A 232 13.46 3.93 5.26
N ALA A 233 12.86 4.35 4.14
CA ALA A 233 13.36 5.45 3.33
C ALA A 233 13.36 6.79 4.09
N ARG A 234 12.34 7.04 4.93
CA ARG A 234 12.29 8.22 5.81
C ARG A 234 13.41 8.20 6.84
N GLU A 235 13.74 7.06 7.42
CA GLU A 235 14.82 6.95 8.41
C GLU A 235 16.20 7.31 7.86
N VAL A 236 16.44 7.05 6.58
CA VAL A 236 17.71 7.40 5.91
C VAL A 236 17.68 8.77 5.22
N ASN A 237 16.69 9.61 5.52
CA ASN A 237 16.50 10.93 4.94
C ASN A 237 16.52 10.91 3.39
N ALA A 238 15.78 9.97 2.80
CA ALA A 238 15.64 9.85 1.36
C ALA A 238 15.08 11.12 0.71
N CYS A 239 15.59 11.48 -0.48
CA CYS A 239 15.05 12.59 -1.27
C CYS A 239 13.64 12.28 -1.81
N SER A 240 12.88 13.30 -2.23
CA SER A 240 11.48 13.13 -2.65
C SER A 240 11.30 12.09 -3.77
N LYS A 241 12.17 12.07 -4.79
CA LYS A 241 12.05 11.05 -5.85
C LYS A 241 12.31 9.64 -5.33
N ARG A 242 13.23 9.49 -4.37
CA ARG A 242 13.54 8.21 -3.72
C ARG A 242 12.36 7.74 -2.88
N LEU A 243 11.73 8.63 -2.10
CA LEU A 243 10.53 8.32 -1.33
C LEU A 243 9.37 7.85 -2.23
N TYR A 244 9.11 8.60 -3.31
CA TYR A 244 8.12 8.24 -4.33
C TYR A 244 8.41 6.87 -4.94
N ASN A 245 9.64 6.69 -5.44
CA ASN A 245 10.05 5.47 -6.11
C ASN A 245 9.98 4.27 -5.18
N ASN A 246 10.46 4.37 -3.94
CA ASN A 246 10.41 3.28 -2.97
C ASN A 246 8.99 2.87 -2.62
N PHE A 247 8.11 3.85 -2.38
CA PHE A 247 6.71 3.56 -2.06
C PHE A 247 6.00 2.88 -3.23
N PHE A 248 6.08 3.44 -4.45
CA PHE A 248 5.37 2.85 -5.60
C PHE A 248 6.04 1.59 -6.13
N SER A 249 7.37 1.46 -6.02
CA SER A 249 8.06 0.22 -6.36
C SER A 249 7.65 -0.91 -5.44
N ALA A 250 7.53 -0.66 -4.15
CA ALA A 250 6.98 -1.62 -3.20
C ALA A 250 5.46 -1.84 -3.39
N LEU A 251 4.69 -0.80 -3.72
CA LEU A 251 3.25 -0.95 -3.96
C LEU A 251 2.95 -1.83 -5.18
N PHE A 252 3.83 -1.86 -6.17
CA PHE A 252 3.65 -2.64 -7.40
C PHE A 252 4.55 -3.90 -7.47
N HIS A 253 5.34 -4.21 -6.45
CA HIS A 253 6.38 -5.26 -6.54
C HIS A 253 5.82 -6.64 -6.95
N ASP A 254 4.71 -7.05 -6.34
CA ASP A 254 4.02 -8.33 -6.63
C ASP A 254 3.07 -8.26 -7.85
N LEU A 255 2.95 -7.12 -8.54
CA LEU A 255 2.01 -6.98 -9.66
C LEU A 255 2.29 -7.99 -10.81
N PRO A 256 3.55 -8.22 -11.25
CA PRO A 256 3.83 -9.25 -12.26
C PRO A 256 3.58 -10.68 -11.74
N GLU A 257 3.98 -10.99 -10.50
CA GLU A 257 3.80 -12.31 -9.88
C GLU A 257 2.32 -12.65 -9.68
N ALA A 258 1.48 -11.65 -9.41
CA ALA A 258 0.05 -11.84 -9.31
C ALA A 258 -0.61 -12.24 -10.64
N MET A 259 0.04 -11.99 -11.78
CA MET A 259 -0.45 -12.42 -13.09
C MET A 259 -0.29 -13.92 -13.32
N THR A 260 0.73 -14.54 -12.74
CA THR A 260 0.93 -16.00 -12.76
C THR A 260 0.15 -16.71 -11.65
N ARG A 261 -0.66 -15.97 -10.87
CA ARG A 261 -1.42 -16.44 -9.70
C ARG A 261 -0.50 -17.02 -8.61
N ASP A 262 0.64 -16.38 -8.36
CA ASP A 262 1.56 -16.66 -7.24
C ASP A 262 1.95 -18.15 -7.16
N ILE A 263 2.92 -18.55 -8.01
CA ILE A 263 3.52 -19.89 -7.93
C ILE A 263 4.30 -19.99 -6.62
N LEU A 264 3.80 -20.81 -5.68
CA LEU A 264 4.42 -20.96 -4.35
C LEU A 264 5.92 -21.30 -4.40
N SER A 265 6.70 -20.71 -3.49
CA SER A 265 8.17 -20.82 -3.46
C SER A 265 8.76 -22.26 -3.48
N PRO A 266 8.14 -23.29 -2.84
CA PRO A 266 8.64 -24.66 -2.94
C PRO A 266 8.65 -25.20 -4.38
N ILE A 267 7.67 -24.79 -5.19
CA ILE A 267 7.58 -25.16 -6.60
C ILE A 267 8.59 -24.34 -7.41
N LYS A 268 8.73 -23.03 -7.13
CA LYS A 268 9.71 -22.17 -7.80
C LYS A 268 11.14 -22.73 -7.76
N ARG A 269 11.50 -23.46 -6.68
CA ARG A 269 12.83 -24.07 -6.48
C ARG A 269 12.88 -25.58 -6.75
N SER A 270 11.85 -26.14 -7.37
CA SER A 270 11.74 -27.60 -7.54
C SER A 270 12.70 -28.18 -8.58
N VAL A 271 13.12 -27.37 -9.57
CA VAL A 271 14.02 -27.78 -10.66
C VAL A 271 15.01 -26.64 -10.95
N GLU A 272 16.25 -27.00 -11.32
CA GLU A 272 17.27 -26.07 -11.81
C GLU A 272 16.75 -25.31 -13.05
N GLY A 273 16.86 -23.99 -13.07
CA GLY A 273 16.35 -23.13 -14.15
C GLY A 273 14.87 -22.74 -14.04
N MET A 274 14.11 -23.31 -13.09
CA MET A 274 12.69 -22.97 -12.89
C MET A 274 12.46 -21.51 -12.41
N PRO A 275 13.26 -20.96 -11.47
CA PRO A 275 13.12 -19.56 -11.08
C PRO A 275 13.27 -18.60 -12.27
N GLU A 276 14.27 -18.82 -13.12
CA GLU A 276 14.56 -18.00 -14.29
C GLU A 276 13.44 -18.11 -15.34
N ALA A 277 12.92 -19.32 -15.56
CA ALA A 277 11.80 -19.53 -16.47
C ALA A 277 10.51 -18.84 -15.99
N ILE A 278 10.20 -18.93 -14.69
CA ILE A 278 9.02 -18.27 -14.10
C ILE A 278 9.15 -16.77 -14.22
N SER A 279 10.30 -16.20 -13.84
CA SER A 279 10.56 -14.76 -13.95
C SER A 279 10.38 -14.25 -15.38
N LYS A 280 10.84 -15.01 -16.38
CA LYS A 280 10.64 -14.65 -17.79
C LYS A 280 9.16 -14.70 -18.21
N ILE A 281 8.42 -15.72 -17.76
CA ILE A 281 6.98 -15.84 -18.02
C ILE A 281 6.21 -14.67 -17.38
N GLU A 282 6.57 -14.29 -16.15
CA GLU A 282 5.99 -13.14 -15.45
C GLU A 282 6.24 -11.83 -16.22
N GLU A 283 7.46 -11.60 -16.73
CA GLU A 283 7.78 -10.44 -17.56
C GLU A 283 6.96 -10.43 -18.87
N GLU A 284 6.86 -11.57 -19.57
CA GLU A 284 6.08 -11.70 -20.81
C GLU A 284 4.57 -11.48 -20.59
N LEU A 285 4.01 -12.03 -19.51
CA LEU A 285 2.60 -11.83 -19.16
C LEU A 285 2.32 -10.39 -18.72
N ALA A 286 3.21 -9.78 -17.95
CA ALA A 286 3.08 -8.38 -17.57
C ALA A 286 3.09 -7.46 -18.81
N GLU A 287 3.98 -7.70 -19.76
CA GLU A 287 4.00 -6.96 -21.04
C GLU A 287 2.71 -7.17 -21.83
N LYS A 288 2.19 -8.39 -21.87
CA LYS A 288 0.98 -8.71 -22.65
C LYS A 288 -0.31 -8.20 -22.01
N GLU A 289 -0.43 -8.27 -20.69
CA GLU A 289 -1.70 -8.02 -19.98
C GLU A 289 -1.75 -6.67 -19.29
N ILE A 290 -0.64 -6.12 -18.78
CA ILE A 290 -0.62 -4.85 -18.06
C ILE A 290 -0.35 -3.67 -19.02
N SER A 291 0.63 -3.82 -19.92
CA SER A 291 1.01 -2.74 -20.85
C SER A 291 -0.18 -2.15 -21.63
N PRO A 292 -1.11 -2.97 -22.21
CA PRO A 292 -2.24 -2.43 -22.97
C PRO A 292 -3.25 -1.62 -22.14
N LEU A 293 -3.23 -1.75 -20.81
CA LEU A 293 -4.17 -1.09 -19.91
C LEU A 293 -3.70 0.31 -19.48
N LEU A 294 -2.41 0.61 -19.70
CA LEU A 294 -1.75 1.82 -19.24
C LEU A 294 -1.61 2.86 -20.36
N GLU A 295 -1.35 4.10 -19.97
CA GLU A 295 -0.97 5.16 -20.91
C GLU A 295 0.49 5.01 -21.36
N GLU A 296 0.81 5.64 -22.49
CA GLU A 296 2.15 5.58 -23.07
C GLU A 296 3.18 6.16 -22.08
N GLY A 297 4.29 5.44 -21.88
CA GLY A 297 5.34 5.82 -20.92
C GLY A 297 5.08 5.43 -19.46
N TRP A 298 3.83 5.16 -19.05
CA TRP A 298 3.55 4.67 -17.68
C TRP A 298 4.08 3.25 -17.48
N PHE A 299 3.99 2.43 -18.53
CA PHE A 299 4.50 1.07 -18.51
C PHE A 299 6.00 1.02 -18.25
N GLU A 300 6.78 1.97 -18.77
CA GLU A 300 8.23 2.05 -18.50
C GLU A 300 8.54 2.42 -17.05
N GLU A 301 7.70 3.24 -16.41
CA GLU A 301 7.82 3.56 -14.99
C GLU A 301 7.47 2.33 -14.13
N ILE A 302 6.38 1.62 -14.45
CA ILE A 302 6.01 0.38 -13.77
C ILE A 302 7.05 -0.71 -14.00
N LYS A 303 7.60 -0.85 -15.20
CA LYS A 303 8.70 -1.79 -15.50
C LYS A 303 9.96 -1.43 -14.70
N TYR A 304 10.24 -0.15 -14.53
CA TYR A 304 11.35 0.29 -13.69
C TYR A 304 11.12 -0.07 -12.21
N PHE A 305 9.89 0.00 -11.72
CA PHE A 305 9.53 -0.44 -10.37
C PHE A 305 9.69 -1.96 -10.21
N THR A 306 9.06 -2.74 -11.07
CA THR A 306 8.86 -4.17 -10.83
C THR A 306 9.99 -5.06 -11.32
N ARG A 307 10.81 -4.63 -12.28
CA ARG A 307 11.91 -5.47 -12.78
C ARG A 307 13.08 -5.49 -11.81
N ASN A 308 13.47 -6.66 -11.30
CA ASN A 308 14.48 -6.81 -10.25
C ASN A 308 14.13 -5.90 -9.06
N GLU A 309 12.91 -6.05 -8.57
CA GLU A 309 12.28 -5.30 -7.49
C GLU A 309 13.08 -5.32 -6.18
N TYR A 310 13.79 -6.41 -5.91
CA TYR A 310 14.63 -6.56 -4.71
C TYR A 310 16.08 -6.08 -4.89
N GLU A 311 16.47 -5.64 -6.09
CA GLU A 311 17.80 -5.10 -6.34
C GLU A 311 17.78 -3.57 -6.33
N SER A 312 18.57 -2.97 -5.44
CA SER A 312 18.74 -1.53 -5.38
C SER A 312 19.34 -0.99 -6.70
N LYS A 313 18.76 0.09 -7.22
CA LYS A 313 19.03 0.56 -8.58
C LYS A 313 18.82 2.07 -8.74
N ILE A 314 19.54 2.64 -9.70
CA ILE A 314 19.51 4.06 -10.05
C ILE A 314 19.48 4.24 -11.57
N LYS A 315 19.13 5.44 -12.04
CA LYS A 315 19.25 5.85 -13.44
C LYS A 315 20.41 6.84 -13.60
N ILE A 316 21.35 6.52 -14.50
CA ILE A 316 22.41 7.44 -14.92
C ILE A 316 22.32 7.59 -16.44
N LYS A 317 22.11 8.82 -16.93
CA LYS A 317 21.96 9.11 -18.37
C LYS A 317 20.93 8.18 -19.06
N GLY A 318 19.80 7.94 -18.39
CA GLY A 318 18.72 7.08 -18.88
C GLY A 318 18.96 5.57 -18.76
N ARG A 319 20.14 5.11 -18.32
CA ARG A 319 20.43 3.68 -18.14
C ARG A 319 20.29 3.27 -16.67
N VAL A 320 19.67 2.12 -16.44
CA VAL A 320 19.56 1.50 -15.11
C VAL A 320 20.92 0.93 -14.71
N LYS A 321 21.34 1.21 -13.47
CA LYS A 321 22.53 0.64 -12.86
C LYS A 321 22.17 0.09 -11.48
N HIS A 322 22.53 -1.17 -11.24
CA HIS A 322 22.38 -1.80 -9.93
C HIS A 322 23.48 -1.33 -8.98
N VAL A 323 23.09 -0.97 -7.76
CA VAL A 323 23.93 -0.44 -6.69
C VAL A 323 23.37 -0.92 -5.35
N THR A 324 24.10 -0.81 -4.25
CA THR A 324 23.52 -1.06 -2.92
C THR A 324 22.79 0.17 -2.40
N THR A 325 21.86 -0.03 -1.47
CA THR A 325 21.13 1.01 -0.71
C THR A 325 22.11 1.90 0.05
N GLU A 326 23.17 1.32 0.61
CA GLU A 326 24.28 2.07 1.21
C GLU A 326 24.91 3.03 0.19
N LYS A 327 25.12 2.56 -1.04
CA LYS A 327 25.69 3.40 -2.09
C LYS A 327 24.75 4.51 -2.54
N ILE A 328 23.45 4.25 -2.51
CA ILE A 328 22.43 5.26 -2.75
C ILE A 328 22.52 6.35 -1.69
N ASN A 329 22.59 5.99 -0.40
CA ASN A 329 22.78 6.95 0.70
C ASN A 329 24.04 7.80 0.51
N GLU A 330 25.18 7.19 0.19
CA GLU A 330 26.46 7.91 0.09
C GLU A 330 26.53 8.87 -1.11
N LYS A 331 25.98 8.49 -2.28
CA LYS A 331 26.30 9.16 -3.55
C LYS A 331 25.12 9.48 -4.45
N TYR A 332 23.97 8.84 -4.26
CA TYR A 332 22.86 8.90 -5.21
C TYR A 332 21.51 9.28 -4.58
N ASN A 333 21.51 9.84 -3.37
CA ASN A 333 20.32 10.36 -2.70
C ASN A 333 19.91 11.74 -3.27
N SER A 334 19.57 11.78 -4.55
CA SER A 334 19.14 12.98 -5.26
C SER A 334 18.15 12.62 -6.37
N ASP A 335 17.19 13.51 -6.63
CA ASP A 335 16.10 13.25 -7.57
C ASP A 335 16.56 12.91 -8.99
N GLY A 336 17.71 13.47 -9.40
CA GLY A 336 18.28 13.24 -10.73
C GLY A 336 18.72 11.79 -11.00
N TYR A 337 18.90 10.97 -9.95
CA TYR A 337 19.30 9.57 -10.09
C TYR A 337 18.11 8.60 -10.06
N ALA A 338 16.89 9.08 -9.76
CA ALA A 338 15.69 8.26 -9.62
C ALA A 338 15.93 6.94 -8.84
N PRO A 339 16.52 6.97 -7.63
CA PRO A 339 16.89 5.76 -6.90
C PRO A 339 15.68 4.91 -6.47
N ILE A 340 15.90 3.60 -6.37
CA ILE A 340 15.02 2.60 -5.74
C ILE A 340 15.88 1.73 -4.81
N ASP A 341 15.43 1.55 -3.57
CA ASP A 341 16.04 0.69 -2.57
C ASP A 341 15.39 -0.69 -2.57
N GLY A 342 15.81 -1.56 -3.48
CA GLY A 342 15.31 -2.94 -3.56
C GLY A 342 15.59 -3.76 -2.29
N GLU A 343 16.69 -3.48 -1.58
CA GLU A 343 16.96 -4.14 -0.29
C GLU A 343 15.90 -3.76 0.77
N PHE A 344 15.42 -2.52 0.79
CA PHE A 344 14.32 -2.10 1.66
C PHE A 344 12.99 -2.76 1.28
N ILE A 345 12.71 -2.90 -0.01
CA ILE A 345 11.54 -3.64 -0.49
C ILE A 345 11.63 -5.10 0.00
N LYS A 346 12.82 -5.72 -0.07
CA LYS A 346 12.97 -7.11 0.38
C LYS A 346 12.80 -7.28 1.88
N ILE A 347 13.37 -6.38 2.68
CA ILE A 347 13.16 -6.37 4.13
C ILE A 347 11.68 -6.17 4.47
N ALA A 348 11.00 -5.26 3.77
CA ALA A 348 9.59 -4.96 4.00
C ALA A 348 8.69 -6.17 3.66
N ASP A 349 8.97 -6.87 2.55
CA ASP A 349 8.29 -8.13 2.18
C ASP A 349 8.50 -9.21 3.24
N ASP A 350 9.75 -9.45 3.65
CA ASP A 350 10.05 -10.43 4.69
C ASP A 350 9.45 -10.04 6.05
N LEU A 351 9.42 -8.75 6.41
CA LEU A 351 8.74 -8.27 7.62
C LEU A 351 7.22 -8.51 7.55
N SER A 352 6.60 -8.30 6.38
CA SER A 352 5.18 -8.61 6.21
C SER A 352 4.92 -10.10 6.39
N ALA A 353 5.74 -10.98 5.78
CA ALA A 353 5.61 -12.43 5.96
C ALA A 353 5.88 -12.87 7.41
N TYR A 354 6.81 -12.20 8.09
CA TYR A 354 7.07 -12.41 9.51
C TYR A 354 5.86 -12.05 10.36
N LEU A 355 5.22 -10.89 10.13
CA LEU A 355 4.03 -10.44 10.86
C LEU A 355 2.82 -11.37 10.66
N GLU A 356 2.64 -11.89 9.45
CA GLU A 356 1.62 -12.90 9.15
C GLU A 356 1.78 -14.14 10.04
N ALA A 357 3.01 -14.66 10.13
CA ALA A 357 3.30 -15.83 10.95
C ALA A 357 3.34 -15.51 12.46
N TYR A 358 3.81 -14.32 12.83
CA TYR A 358 3.87 -13.85 14.21
C TYR A 358 2.48 -13.77 14.81
N THR A 359 1.58 -13.03 14.15
CA THR A 359 0.21 -12.80 14.62
C THR A 359 -0.60 -14.10 14.64
N ALA A 360 -0.41 -14.96 13.63
CA ALA A 360 -1.06 -16.27 13.60
C ALA A 360 -0.62 -17.16 14.78
N ASN A 361 0.68 -17.22 15.09
CA ASN A 361 1.19 -17.98 16.23
C ASN A 361 0.68 -17.42 17.57
N ASP A 362 0.64 -16.10 17.72
CA ASP A 362 0.13 -15.41 18.93
C ASP A 362 -1.34 -15.74 19.18
N LEU A 363 -2.13 -15.87 18.11
CA LEU A 363 -3.52 -16.32 18.14
C LEU A 363 -3.68 -17.86 18.26
N GLY A 364 -2.58 -18.59 18.46
CA GLY A 364 -2.56 -20.03 18.72
C GLY A 364 -2.42 -20.94 17.49
N LEU A 365 -2.26 -20.39 16.27
CA LEU A 365 -2.09 -21.16 15.04
C LEU A 365 -0.63 -21.58 14.84
N ASN A 366 -0.18 -22.57 15.60
CA ASN A 366 1.23 -22.97 15.69
C ASN A 366 1.67 -24.04 14.68
N SER A 367 1.36 -23.87 13.39
CA SER A 367 1.81 -24.83 12.38
C SER A 367 3.34 -24.77 12.19
N LYS A 368 3.96 -25.90 11.86
CA LYS A 368 5.41 -25.98 11.60
C LYS A 368 5.85 -24.99 10.51
N HIS A 369 5.02 -24.79 9.49
CA HIS A 369 5.31 -23.84 8.40
C HIS A 369 5.44 -22.40 8.90
N LEU A 370 4.57 -21.95 9.82
CA LEU A 370 4.61 -20.59 10.36
C LEU A 370 5.80 -20.40 11.32
N GLN A 371 6.08 -21.40 12.16
CA GLN A 371 7.25 -21.40 13.06
C GLN A 371 8.57 -21.39 12.28
N ASP A 372 8.71 -22.27 11.29
CA ASP A 372 9.90 -22.34 10.45
C ASP A 372 10.06 -21.07 9.61
N GLY A 373 8.95 -20.47 9.14
CA GLY A 373 8.96 -19.19 8.42
C GLY A 373 9.57 -18.06 9.25
N ARG A 374 9.11 -17.88 10.50
CA ARG A 374 9.65 -16.87 11.42
C ARG A 374 11.13 -17.10 11.71
N ARG A 375 11.49 -18.32 12.11
CA ARG A 375 12.89 -18.65 12.46
C ARG A 375 13.84 -18.39 11.30
N LYS A 376 13.45 -18.76 10.06
CA LYS A 376 14.29 -18.52 8.87
C LYS A 376 14.52 -17.03 8.61
N ILE A 377 13.51 -16.19 8.84
CA ILE A 377 13.64 -14.74 8.65
C ILE A 377 14.54 -14.14 9.75
N GLU A 378 14.36 -14.55 11.01
CA GLU A 378 15.23 -14.14 12.12
C GLU A 378 16.69 -14.54 11.88
N GLU A 379 16.93 -15.78 11.46
CA GLU A 379 18.27 -16.28 11.11
C GLU A 379 18.88 -15.53 9.91
N LYS A 380 18.06 -15.21 8.89
CA LYS A 380 18.50 -14.49 7.69
C LYS A 380 19.03 -13.09 8.02
N TYR A 381 18.40 -12.40 8.97
CA TYR A 381 18.71 -11.01 9.30
C TYR A 381 19.53 -10.86 10.60
N LYS A 382 20.07 -11.96 11.12
CA LYS A 382 21.00 -11.93 12.25
C LYS A 382 22.25 -11.11 11.90
N ASP A 383 22.68 -10.24 12.83
CA ASP A 383 23.84 -9.36 12.66
C ASP A 383 23.78 -8.44 11.42
N SER A 384 22.58 -8.21 10.86
CA SER A 384 22.43 -7.47 9.59
C SER A 384 22.09 -5.99 9.81
N THR A 385 22.78 -5.13 9.05
CA THR A 385 22.55 -3.68 8.99
C THR A 385 22.53 -3.25 7.53
N ILE A 386 21.52 -2.50 7.12
CA ILE A 386 21.39 -1.98 5.75
C ILE A 386 21.18 -0.49 5.85
N ALA A 387 22.04 0.31 5.20
CA ALA A 387 21.90 1.76 5.12
C ALA A 387 21.82 2.46 6.49
N GLY A 388 22.52 1.90 7.49
CA GLY A 388 22.52 2.37 8.88
C GLY A 388 21.33 1.91 9.74
N ILE A 389 20.39 1.13 9.20
CA ILE A 389 19.27 0.56 9.94
C ILE A 389 19.65 -0.86 10.40
N SER A 390 19.60 -1.10 11.72
CA SER A 390 19.79 -2.44 12.29
C SER A 390 18.54 -3.29 12.05
N ILE A 391 18.63 -4.22 11.11
CA ILE A 391 17.50 -5.10 10.76
C ILE A 391 17.34 -6.19 11.81
N GLU A 392 18.43 -6.63 12.44
CA GLU A 392 18.37 -7.52 13.59
C GLU A 392 17.53 -6.92 14.71
N ALA A 393 17.77 -5.66 15.08
CA ALA A 393 17.04 -5.01 16.16
C ALA A 393 15.54 -4.85 15.84
N LEU A 394 15.19 -4.69 14.56
CA LEU A 394 13.80 -4.65 14.10
C LEU A 394 13.08 -5.98 14.38
N PHE A 395 13.69 -7.13 14.06
CA PHE A 395 13.08 -8.44 14.30
C PHE A 395 13.18 -8.87 15.77
N ALA A 396 14.27 -8.54 16.47
CA ALA A 396 14.45 -8.82 17.89
C ALA A 396 13.37 -8.18 18.77
N ALA A 397 12.80 -7.04 18.33
CA ALA A 397 11.67 -6.39 19.01
C ALA A 397 10.41 -7.28 19.12
N PHE A 398 10.29 -8.32 18.30
CA PHE A 398 9.18 -9.29 18.32
C PHE A 398 9.47 -10.55 19.14
N ALA A 399 10.72 -10.75 19.59
CA ALA A 399 11.09 -11.88 20.45
C ALA A 399 10.84 -11.61 21.94
N MET A 400 10.58 -10.35 22.31
CA MET A 400 10.12 -9.92 23.64
C MET A 400 8.60 -9.95 23.72
#